data_AF-I1XFN3-F1
#
_entry.id   AF-I1XFN3-F1
#
_cell.length_a   1.000
_cell.length_b   1.000
_cell.length_c   1.000
_cell.angle_alpha   90.00
_cell.angle_beta   90.00
_cell.angle_gamma   90.00
#
_symmetry.space_group_name_H-M   'P 1'
#
loop_
_entity.id
_entity.type
_entity.pdbx_description
1 polymer ?
#
loop_
_entity_poly.entity_id
_entity_poly.type
_entity_poly.pdbx_seq_one_letter_code
_entity_poly.pdbx_strand_id
1 'polypeptide(L)'
;MGRKKPAGLFNRDGIWHIDKWIGGRRICKSCATSSLAEAEAQLICLIEADRQARVFGIRPKRTFEEAAAAYIKKYADQKSIDSAISKLKQVVPYIGHLPLDEINRDTLDEWVAMRMELNLATNTINHGLKIVRRVLNVAERELIDENNLTWLLKAPFIKLLPVEQQREPYPITWEEEKALLNALPTHLKEMSLFVLNTGCRDQEICHLRWHWEVTVPGLNISVFVIPKAFTKGKRDRLIVLNRIARDIVERQRGKHPEFVFSYGGNGLYQMNNTGWQNARQKIELPELRVHDLRHTFGTRLRALGSSFEDCRDLLGHKPKRTTDIYCQHSITGLLREVEKLCPNAFGGHPKIVLFRKPVGLDSRKIPAGKKKRPAEIQLTA
;
A
#
# COMPACT_ATOMS: atom_id res chain seq x y z
N MET A 1 60.78 22.00 -3.57
CA MET A 1 60.33 21.34 -2.32
C MET A 1 59.27 20.31 -2.66
N GLY A 2 59.55 19.01 -2.49
CA GLY A 2 58.57 17.96 -2.77
C GLY A 2 57.41 18.04 -1.78
N ARG A 3 56.18 18.25 -2.27
CA ARG A 3 54.98 18.20 -1.43
C ARG A 3 54.88 16.82 -0.81
N LYS A 4 55.01 16.74 0.52
CA LYS A 4 54.78 15.50 1.26
C LYS A 4 53.29 15.16 1.16
N LYS A 5 53.01 14.01 0.56
CA LYS A 5 51.66 13.45 0.43
C LYS A 5 51.01 13.29 1.82
N PRO A 6 49.79 13.79 2.03
CA PRO A 6 49.12 13.67 3.32
C PRO A 6 48.71 12.23 3.61
N ALA A 7 48.80 11.86 4.90
CA ALA A 7 48.48 10.51 5.37
C ALA A 7 47.01 10.16 5.07
N GLY A 8 46.80 9.02 4.42
CA GLY A 8 45.48 8.47 4.08
C GLY A 8 45.05 8.62 2.62
N LEU A 9 45.86 9.24 1.74
CA LEU A 9 45.66 9.17 0.29
C LEU A 9 46.49 8.06 -0.33
N PHE A 10 46.00 7.42 -1.38
CA PHE A 10 46.79 6.54 -2.24
C PHE A 10 46.28 6.59 -3.68
N ASN A 11 47.16 6.39 -4.64
CA ASN A 11 46.81 6.41 -6.06
C ASN A 11 46.70 4.95 -6.54
N ARG A 12 45.63 4.64 -7.25
CA ARG A 12 45.41 3.34 -7.89
C ARG A 12 44.99 3.62 -9.34
N ASP A 13 45.78 3.13 -10.29
CA ASP A 13 45.49 3.21 -11.73
C ASP A 13 45.18 4.65 -12.23
N GLY A 14 45.87 5.65 -11.68
CA GLY A 14 45.71 7.06 -12.08
C GLY A 14 44.58 7.80 -11.37
N ILE A 15 43.82 7.14 -10.49
CA ILE A 15 42.76 7.74 -9.68
C ILE A 15 43.20 7.79 -8.21
N TRP A 16 42.96 8.92 -7.54
CA TRP A 16 43.22 9.05 -6.11
C TRP A 16 42.09 8.44 -5.28
N HIS A 17 42.48 7.76 -4.20
CA HIS A 17 41.59 7.16 -3.21
C HIS A 17 41.98 7.62 -1.80
N ILE A 18 40.98 7.76 -0.93
CA ILE A 18 41.11 8.01 0.49
C ILE A 18 40.90 6.69 1.24
N ASP A 19 41.83 6.33 2.12
CA ASP A 19 41.69 5.31 3.17
C ASP A 19 42.26 5.87 4.47
N LYS A 20 41.37 6.39 5.33
CA LYS A 20 41.75 7.03 6.58
C LYS A 20 40.70 6.83 7.66
N TRP A 21 41.16 6.71 8.90
CA TRP A 21 40.29 6.77 10.08
C TRP A 21 40.06 8.23 10.48
N ILE A 22 38.80 8.67 10.47
CA ILE A 22 38.36 10.01 10.83
C ILE A 22 37.17 9.83 11.80
N GLY A 23 37.19 10.48 12.96
CA GLY A 23 36.07 10.43 13.92
C GLY A 23 35.75 9.05 14.54
N GLY A 24 36.57 8.02 14.33
CA GLY A 24 36.27 6.63 14.73
C GLY A 24 35.73 5.75 13.60
N ARG A 25 35.54 6.32 12.40
CA ARG A 25 35.14 5.62 11.18
C ARG A 25 36.29 5.53 10.19
N ARG A 26 36.42 4.35 9.57
CA ARG A 26 37.26 4.19 8.37
C ARG A 26 36.51 4.71 7.15
N ILE A 27 37.07 5.73 6.50
CA ILE A 27 36.57 6.27 5.23
C ILE A 27 37.43 5.70 4.11
N CYS A 28 36.85 4.82 3.30
CA CYS A 28 37.43 4.28 2.08
C CYS A 28 36.60 4.76 0.88
N LYS A 29 37.05 5.80 0.16
CA LYS A 29 36.33 6.36 -1.00
C LYS A 29 37.29 6.69 -2.14
N SER A 30 36.83 6.54 -3.38
CA SER A 30 37.52 7.08 -4.56
C SER A 30 37.26 8.59 -4.63
N CYS A 31 38.30 9.38 -4.90
CA CYS A 31 38.18 10.80 -5.17
C CYS A 31 37.76 11.09 -6.62
N ALA A 32 37.72 10.06 -7.48
CA ALA A 32 37.39 10.14 -8.90
C ALA A 32 38.15 11.21 -9.69
N THR A 33 39.34 11.60 -9.20
CA THR A 33 40.22 12.59 -9.82
C THR A 33 41.63 12.03 -9.92
N SER A 34 42.36 12.45 -10.96
CA SER A 34 43.80 12.19 -11.14
C SER A 34 44.67 13.29 -10.51
N SER A 35 44.07 14.42 -10.11
CA SER A 35 44.76 15.54 -9.48
C SER A 35 44.97 15.32 -7.98
N LEU A 36 46.23 15.35 -7.54
CA LEU A 36 46.58 15.25 -6.12
C LEU A 36 46.00 16.43 -5.32
N ALA A 37 46.00 17.64 -5.87
CA ALA A 37 45.49 18.82 -5.16
C ALA A 37 43.98 18.74 -4.89
N GLU A 38 43.19 18.22 -5.82
CA GLU A 38 41.74 18.01 -5.63
C GLU A 38 41.45 16.90 -4.62
N ALA A 39 42.22 15.81 -4.67
CA ALA A 39 42.10 14.72 -3.69
C ALA A 39 42.48 15.17 -2.27
N GLU A 40 43.51 16.02 -2.14
CA GLU A 40 43.89 16.66 -0.87
C GLU A 40 42.77 17.58 -0.35
N ALA A 41 42.19 18.42 -1.21
CA ALA A 41 41.08 19.28 -0.84
C ALA A 41 39.85 18.47 -0.37
N GLN A 42 39.49 17.40 -1.07
CA GLN A 42 38.40 16.50 -0.64
C GLN A 42 38.68 15.87 0.73
N LEU A 43 39.91 15.41 0.98
CA LEU A 43 40.29 14.85 2.28
C LEU A 43 40.22 15.90 3.39
N ILE A 44 40.68 17.13 3.14
CA ILE A 44 40.60 18.23 4.10
C ILE A 44 39.15 18.56 4.43
N CYS A 45 38.27 18.68 3.42
CA CYS A 45 36.85 18.92 3.64
C CYS A 45 36.18 17.83 4.48
N LEU A 46 36.55 16.55 4.30
CA LEU A 46 36.02 15.45 5.12
C LEU A 46 36.48 15.53 6.58
N ILE A 47 37.75 15.86 6.82
CA ILE A 47 38.30 16.02 8.17
C ILE A 47 37.66 17.23 8.86
N GLU A 48 37.48 18.33 8.15
CA GLU A 48 36.86 19.53 8.68
C GLU A 48 35.38 19.32 8.98
N ALA A 49 34.64 18.64 8.11
CA ALA A 49 33.23 18.29 8.36
C ALA A 49 33.08 17.43 9.63
N ASP A 50 33.96 16.44 9.85
CA ASP A 50 33.97 15.62 11.07
C ASP A 50 34.29 16.47 12.31
N ARG A 51 35.30 17.33 12.22
CA ARG A 51 35.64 18.27 13.30
C ARG A 51 34.48 19.20 13.62
N GLN A 52 33.81 19.74 12.62
CA GLN A 52 32.67 20.63 12.79
C GLN A 52 31.48 19.91 13.43
N ALA A 53 31.22 18.66 13.06
CA ALA A 53 30.19 17.83 13.68
C ALA A 53 30.51 17.55 15.16
N ARG A 54 31.75 17.18 15.48
CA ARG A 54 32.16 16.83 16.84
C ARG A 54 32.28 18.03 17.78
N VAL A 55 32.80 19.16 17.29
CA VAL A 55 33.08 20.35 18.10
C VAL A 55 31.88 21.29 18.17
N PHE A 56 31.18 21.50 17.04
CA PHE A 56 30.11 22.48 16.93
C PHE A 56 28.72 21.87 16.75
N GLY A 57 28.61 20.54 16.67
CA GLY A 57 27.32 19.87 16.44
C GLY A 57 26.74 20.09 15.04
N ILE A 58 27.56 20.53 14.08
CA ILE A 58 27.12 20.81 12.71
C ILE A 58 26.93 19.49 11.98
N ARG A 59 25.72 19.26 11.46
CA ARG A 59 25.41 18.02 10.74
C ARG A 59 26.18 17.94 9.43
N PRO A 60 26.83 16.82 9.11
CA PRO A 60 27.46 16.64 7.82
C PRO A 60 26.39 16.61 6.71
N LYS A 61 26.68 17.26 5.57
CA LYS A 61 25.81 17.17 4.39
C LYS A 61 25.81 15.74 3.86
N ARG A 62 24.62 15.12 3.83
CA ARG A 62 24.37 13.79 3.26
C ARG A 62 23.37 13.90 2.13
N THR A 63 23.45 13.01 1.15
CA THR A 63 22.55 13.03 -0.01
C THR A 63 21.30 12.19 0.22
N PHE A 64 20.28 12.38 -0.61
CA PHE A 64 19.09 11.53 -0.59
C PHE A 64 19.40 10.06 -0.87
N GLU A 65 20.33 9.77 -1.78
CA GLU A 65 20.73 8.41 -2.10
C GLU A 65 21.33 7.68 -0.89
N GLU A 66 22.21 8.35 -0.14
CA GLU A 66 22.77 7.80 1.10
C GLU A 66 21.66 7.50 2.12
N ALA A 67 20.70 8.42 2.28
CA ALA A 67 19.56 8.24 3.18
C ALA A 67 18.61 7.13 2.72
N ALA A 68 18.38 6.99 1.42
CA ALA A 68 17.56 5.93 0.84
C ALA A 68 18.21 4.55 1.05
N ALA A 69 19.54 4.44 0.86
CA ALA A 69 20.28 3.21 1.13
C ALA A 69 20.24 2.84 2.62
N ALA A 70 20.43 3.82 3.52
CA ALA A 70 20.32 3.62 4.96
C ALA A 70 18.90 3.19 5.38
N TYR A 71 17.87 3.80 4.77
CA TYR A 71 16.47 3.42 4.96
C TYR A 71 16.22 1.96 4.55
N ILE A 72 16.72 1.55 3.38
CA ILE A 72 16.54 0.17 2.89
C ILE A 72 17.22 -0.82 3.84
N LYS A 73 18.45 -0.55 4.27
CA LYS A 73 19.18 -1.41 5.21
C LYS A 73 18.46 -1.52 6.56
N LYS A 74 17.93 -0.42 7.06
CA LYS A 74 17.23 -0.38 8.37
C LYS A 74 15.90 -1.14 8.35
N TYR A 75 15.22 -1.17 7.22
CA TYR A 75 13.89 -1.78 7.09
C TYR A 75 13.86 -3.01 6.19
N ALA A 76 15.00 -3.69 6.02
CA ALA A 76 15.15 -4.86 5.15
C ALA A 76 14.15 -5.98 5.48
N ASP A 77 13.82 -6.17 6.77
CA ASP A 77 12.90 -7.24 7.21
C ASP A 77 11.41 -6.91 7.01
N GLN A 78 11.08 -5.69 6.57
CA GLN A 78 9.69 -5.31 6.36
C GLN A 78 9.12 -5.95 5.09
N LYS A 79 7.96 -6.61 5.20
CA LYS A 79 7.22 -7.17 4.03
C LYS A 79 6.95 -6.16 2.91
N SER A 80 6.94 -4.86 3.21
CA SER A 80 6.70 -3.79 2.22
C SER A 80 7.96 -3.22 1.58
N ILE A 81 9.15 -3.74 1.91
CA ILE A 81 10.42 -3.15 1.48
C ILE A 81 10.58 -3.16 -0.04
N ASP A 82 10.21 -4.25 -0.72
CA ASP A 82 10.31 -4.34 -2.20
C ASP A 82 9.46 -3.27 -2.89
N SER A 83 8.28 -3.00 -2.34
CA SER A 83 7.39 -1.94 -2.82
C SER A 83 7.98 -0.55 -2.58
N ALA A 84 8.74 -0.36 -1.51
CA ALA A 84 9.47 0.88 -1.23
C ALA A 84 10.68 1.03 -2.17
N ILE A 85 11.48 -0.02 -2.36
CA ILE A 85 12.62 -0.06 -3.28
C ILE A 85 12.16 0.27 -4.71
N SER A 86 11.08 -0.35 -5.18
CA SER A 86 10.50 -0.07 -6.50
C SER A 86 10.15 1.41 -6.69
N LYS A 87 9.63 2.07 -5.64
CA LYS A 87 9.32 3.51 -5.69
C LYS A 87 10.57 4.36 -5.60
N LEU A 88 11.53 4.01 -4.74
CA LEU A 88 12.81 4.73 -4.62
C LEU A 88 13.58 4.69 -5.94
N LYS A 89 13.64 3.55 -6.62
CA LYS A 89 14.25 3.43 -7.97
C LYS A 89 13.67 4.41 -9.00
N GLN A 90 12.42 4.85 -8.81
CA GLN A 90 11.77 5.81 -9.70
C GLN A 90 12.08 7.27 -9.37
N VAL A 91 12.48 7.58 -8.13
CA VAL A 91 12.70 8.98 -7.67
C VAL A 91 14.18 9.30 -7.49
N VAL A 92 14.99 8.33 -7.04
CA VAL A 92 16.43 8.49 -6.79
C VAL A 92 17.21 9.04 -8.00
N PRO A 93 16.91 8.67 -9.26
CA PRO A 93 17.62 9.27 -10.40
C PRO A 93 17.51 10.80 -10.49
N TYR A 94 16.46 11.40 -9.91
CA TYR A 94 16.19 12.84 -9.99
C TYR A 94 16.74 13.59 -8.77
N ILE A 95 16.47 13.08 -7.57
CA ILE A 95 16.81 13.78 -6.31
C ILE A 95 17.96 13.12 -5.53
N GLY A 96 18.47 11.99 -5.99
CA GLY A 96 19.43 11.15 -5.27
C GLY A 96 20.72 11.87 -4.90
N HIS A 97 21.21 12.71 -5.82
CA HIS A 97 22.44 13.48 -5.66
C HIS A 97 22.27 14.72 -4.76
N LEU A 98 21.03 15.17 -4.52
CA LEU A 98 20.77 16.38 -3.75
C LEU A 98 21.02 16.16 -2.25
N PRO A 99 21.63 17.14 -1.56
CA PRO A 99 21.70 17.18 -0.11
C PRO A 99 20.31 17.15 0.55
N LEU A 100 20.17 16.47 1.69
CA LEU A 100 18.89 16.30 2.37
C LEU A 100 18.22 17.62 2.80
N ASP A 101 19.02 18.65 3.07
CA ASP A 101 18.61 20.00 3.45
C ASP A 101 18.15 20.85 2.26
N GLU A 102 18.52 20.47 1.03
CA GLU A 102 18.18 21.18 -0.21
C GLU A 102 16.93 20.61 -0.89
N ILE A 103 16.46 19.42 -0.47
CA ILE A 103 15.25 18.80 -1.00
C ILE A 103 14.03 19.61 -0.55
N ASN A 104 13.28 20.11 -1.53
CA ASN A 104 12.08 20.90 -1.30
C ASN A 104 10.97 20.48 -2.27
N ARG A 105 9.88 21.24 -2.31
CA ARG A 105 8.79 20.98 -3.25
C ARG A 105 9.25 21.11 -4.71
N ASP A 106 10.00 22.16 -5.01
CA ASP A 106 10.38 22.53 -6.37
C ASP A 106 11.32 21.47 -6.98
N THR A 107 12.22 20.89 -6.17
CA THR A 107 13.09 19.77 -6.60
C THR A 107 12.32 18.51 -7.01
N LEU A 108 11.05 18.38 -6.58
CA LEU A 108 10.19 17.25 -6.92
C LEU A 108 9.23 17.57 -8.08
N ASP A 109 9.09 18.84 -8.47
CA ASP A 109 8.11 19.25 -9.47
C ASP A 109 8.47 18.70 -10.86
N GLU A 110 9.75 18.64 -11.23
CA GLU A 110 10.20 18.00 -12.48
C GLU A 110 9.82 16.51 -12.52
N TRP A 111 10.08 15.80 -11.42
CA TRP A 111 9.70 14.39 -11.30
C TRP A 111 8.18 14.21 -11.35
N VAL A 112 7.42 15.10 -10.71
CA VAL A 112 5.95 15.07 -10.75
C VAL A 112 5.43 15.34 -12.17
N ALA A 113 5.96 16.36 -12.86
CA ALA A 113 5.56 16.76 -14.21
C ALA A 113 5.76 15.61 -15.21
N MET A 114 6.93 14.99 -15.22
CA MET A 114 7.21 13.81 -16.07
C MET A 114 6.19 12.68 -15.81
N ARG A 115 5.84 12.46 -14.55
CA ARG A 115 4.90 11.37 -14.18
C ARG A 115 3.47 11.69 -14.58
N MET A 116 3.10 12.96 -14.64
CA MET A 116 1.83 13.43 -15.20
C MET A 116 1.81 13.28 -16.72
N GLU A 117 2.89 13.57 -17.42
CA GLU A 117 3.01 13.37 -18.88
C GLU A 117 2.84 11.89 -19.28
N LEU A 118 3.30 10.96 -18.42
CA LEU A 118 3.06 9.52 -18.57
C LEU A 118 1.61 9.09 -18.27
N ASN A 119 0.69 10.03 -18.06
CA ASN A 119 -0.73 9.77 -17.74
C ASN A 119 -0.93 8.83 -16.54
N LEU A 120 -0.03 8.86 -15.56
CA LEU A 120 -0.16 8.05 -14.35
C LEU A 120 -1.18 8.66 -13.39
N ALA A 121 -1.94 7.78 -12.72
CA ALA A 121 -2.90 8.21 -11.71
C ALA A 121 -2.22 9.01 -10.58
N THR A 122 -2.86 10.09 -10.14
CA THR A 122 -2.34 10.98 -9.09
C THR A 122 -1.98 10.25 -7.80
N ASN A 123 -2.74 9.22 -7.43
CA ASN A 123 -2.43 8.43 -6.24
C ASN A 123 -1.12 7.62 -6.40
N THR A 124 -0.79 7.17 -7.62
CA THR A 124 0.48 6.50 -7.94
C THR A 124 1.66 7.45 -7.77
N ILE A 125 1.54 8.70 -8.25
CA ILE A 125 2.56 9.74 -8.05
C ILE A 125 2.71 10.04 -6.55
N ASN A 126 1.60 10.20 -5.84
CA ASN A 126 1.58 10.41 -4.40
C ASN A 126 2.24 9.26 -3.61
N HIS A 127 2.22 8.02 -4.10
CA HIS A 127 2.96 6.93 -3.45
C HIS A 127 4.48 7.12 -3.53
N GLY A 128 5.00 7.71 -4.60
CA GLY A 128 6.40 8.14 -4.70
C GLY A 128 6.71 9.27 -3.72
N LEU A 129 5.90 10.33 -3.70
CA LEU A 129 6.08 11.44 -2.75
C LEU A 129 6.01 10.98 -1.27
N LYS A 130 5.12 10.03 -0.96
CA LYS A 130 5.01 9.42 0.37
C LYS A 130 6.29 8.67 0.77
N ILE A 131 6.97 7.97 -0.15
CA ILE A 131 8.21 7.27 0.19
C ILE A 131 9.36 8.28 0.42
N VAL A 132 9.44 9.34 -0.38
CA VAL A 132 10.41 10.43 -0.16
C VAL A 132 10.22 11.03 1.22
N ARG A 133 8.98 11.41 1.56
CA ARG A 133 8.64 11.93 2.89
C ARG A 133 9.01 10.94 4.00
N ARG A 134 8.79 9.63 3.79
CA ARG A 134 9.14 8.61 4.78
C ARG A 134 10.65 8.53 5.00
N VAL A 135 11.46 8.58 3.93
CA VAL A 135 12.92 8.58 4.03
C VAL A 135 13.41 9.83 4.78
N LEU A 136 12.90 11.02 4.45
CA LEU A 136 13.29 12.26 5.12
C LEU A 136 12.90 12.27 6.61
N ASN A 137 11.71 11.78 6.95
CA ASN A 137 11.30 11.65 8.36
C ASN A 137 12.15 10.64 9.13
N VAL A 138 12.63 9.58 8.46
CA VAL A 138 13.55 8.61 9.05
C VAL A 138 14.93 9.24 9.24
N ALA A 139 15.40 10.05 8.29
CA ALA A 139 16.63 10.83 8.44
C ALA A 139 16.54 11.85 9.60
N GLU A 140 15.37 12.46 9.83
CA GLU A 140 15.13 13.39 10.92
C GLU A 140 15.15 12.71 12.30
N ARG A 141 14.59 11.50 12.42
CA ARG A 141 14.24 10.93 13.74
C ARG A 141 15.01 9.68 14.13
N GLU A 142 15.48 8.92 13.15
CA GLU A 142 15.87 7.53 13.33
C GLU A 142 17.26 7.20 12.78
N LEU A 143 17.77 7.99 11.83
CA LEU A 143 19.15 7.87 11.36
C LEU A 143 20.01 8.81 12.20
N ILE A 144 20.85 8.20 13.03
CA ILE A 144 21.78 8.87 13.92
C ILE A 144 23.19 8.52 13.44
N ASP A 145 24.10 9.48 13.48
CA ASP A 145 25.50 9.24 13.18
C ASP A 145 26.37 9.01 14.42
N GLU A 146 27.67 8.85 14.20
CA GLU A 146 28.65 8.55 15.24
C GLU A 146 28.76 9.67 16.29
N ASN A 147 28.37 10.89 15.93
CA ASN A 147 28.35 12.05 16.83
C ASN A 147 27.00 12.20 17.55
N ASN A 148 26.15 11.17 17.49
CA ASN A 148 24.80 11.17 18.06
C ASN A 148 23.88 12.26 17.46
N LEU A 149 24.15 12.69 16.22
CA LEU A 149 23.34 13.67 15.51
C LEU A 149 22.42 12.97 14.50
N THR A 150 21.20 13.47 14.39
CA THR A 150 20.28 13.05 13.34
C THR A 150 20.78 13.50 11.97
N TRP A 151 20.52 12.69 10.94
CA TRP A 151 20.97 12.99 9.57
C TRP A 151 20.31 14.23 8.99
N LEU A 152 19.12 14.60 9.49
CA LEU A 152 18.41 15.81 9.12
C LEU A 152 17.90 16.51 10.38
N LEU A 153 17.97 17.84 10.43
CA LEU A 153 17.42 18.60 11.56
C LEU A 153 15.89 18.61 11.53
N LYS A 154 15.31 18.84 10.35
CA LYS A 154 13.87 18.92 10.14
C LYS A 154 13.51 18.51 8.72
N ALA A 155 12.56 17.61 8.56
CA ALA A 155 12.08 17.20 7.26
C ALA A 155 11.24 18.32 6.60
N PRO A 156 11.48 18.61 5.31
CA PRO A 156 10.69 19.57 4.55
C PRO A 156 9.25 19.09 4.37
N PHE A 157 8.32 20.05 4.29
CA PHE A 157 6.93 19.74 3.99
C PHE A 157 6.74 19.53 2.48
N ILE A 158 6.64 18.28 2.06
CA ILE A 158 6.32 17.92 0.67
C ILE A 158 4.81 17.87 0.50
N LYS A 159 4.18 18.72 -0.31
CA LYS A 159 2.73 18.68 -0.56
C LYS A 159 2.36 17.48 -1.44
N LEU A 160 1.30 16.76 -1.09
CA LEU A 160 0.74 15.71 -1.95
C LEU A 160 -0.23 16.35 -2.95
N LEU A 161 -0.34 15.75 -4.13
CA LEU A 161 -1.28 16.14 -5.16
C LEU A 161 -2.72 15.80 -4.73
N PRO A 162 -3.72 16.65 -5.03
CA PRO A 162 -5.12 16.37 -4.71
C PRO A 162 -5.57 15.11 -5.46
N VAL A 163 -6.19 14.17 -4.73
CA VAL A 163 -6.78 12.97 -5.34
C VAL A 163 -8.26 13.26 -5.56
N GLU A 164 -8.59 13.73 -6.76
CA GLU A 164 -9.96 14.10 -7.11
C GLU A 164 -10.85 12.89 -7.42
N GLN A 165 -10.25 11.80 -7.90
CA GLN A 165 -10.96 10.61 -8.35
C GLN A 165 -10.71 9.44 -7.40
N GLN A 166 -11.47 9.39 -6.31
CA GLN A 166 -11.62 8.15 -5.56
C GLN A 166 -12.83 7.39 -6.11
N ARG A 167 -12.58 6.24 -6.74
CA ARG A 167 -13.65 5.39 -7.24
C ARG A 167 -14.56 4.97 -6.08
N GLU A 168 -15.86 5.23 -6.25
CA GLU A 168 -16.89 4.75 -5.33
C GLU A 168 -17.00 3.22 -5.42
N PRO A 169 -17.23 2.51 -4.29
CA PRO A 169 -17.50 1.08 -4.30
C PRO A 169 -18.67 0.74 -5.23
N TYR A 170 -18.53 -0.32 -6.03
CA TYR A 170 -19.57 -0.76 -6.96
C TYR A 170 -20.19 -2.09 -6.51
N PRO A 171 -21.23 -2.09 -5.66
CA PRO A 171 -21.93 -3.33 -5.32
C PRO A 171 -22.75 -3.85 -6.53
N ILE A 172 -22.58 -5.13 -6.84
CA ILE A 172 -23.23 -5.78 -7.99
C ILE A 172 -24.66 -6.20 -7.69
N THR A 173 -25.53 -6.18 -8.70
CA THR A 173 -26.89 -6.73 -8.60
C THR A 173 -26.87 -8.26 -8.66
N TRP A 174 -28.01 -8.89 -8.35
CA TRP A 174 -28.19 -10.33 -8.54
C TRP A 174 -28.09 -10.78 -10.00
N GLU A 175 -28.54 -9.93 -10.94
CA GLU A 175 -28.45 -10.20 -12.38
C GLU A 175 -27.00 -10.14 -12.86
N GLU A 176 -26.25 -9.11 -12.45
CA GLU A 176 -24.81 -8.98 -12.74
C GLU A 176 -24.00 -10.11 -12.11
N GLU A 177 -24.34 -10.52 -10.89
CA GLU A 177 -23.75 -11.70 -10.26
C GLU A 177 -23.98 -12.96 -11.10
N LYS A 178 -25.22 -13.21 -11.52
CA LYS A 178 -25.54 -14.37 -12.35
C LYS A 178 -24.78 -14.34 -13.67
N ALA A 179 -24.73 -13.18 -14.33
CA ALA A 179 -23.98 -12.98 -15.57
C ALA A 179 -22.47 -13.23 -15.36
N LEU A 180 -21.88 -12.67 -14.30
CA LEU A 180 -20.48 -12.85 -13.95
C LEU A 180 -20.14 -14.31 -13.66
N LEU A 181 -20.92 -14.98 -12.81
CA LEU A 181 -20.70 -16.37 -12.43
C LEU A 181 -20.85 -17.34 -13.62
N ASN A 182 -21.65 -16.99 -14.62
CA ASN A 182 -21.76 -17.77 -15.87
C ASN A 182 -20.59 -17.53 -16.82
N ALA A 183 -19.98 -16.35 -16.80
CA ALA A 183 -18.82 -16.02 -17.62
C ALA A 183 -17.48 -16.52 -17.05
N LEU A 184 -17.42 -16.77 -15.73
CA LEU A 184 -16.20 -17.18 -15.03
C LEU A 184 -15.89 -18.68 -15.20
N PRO A 185 -14.60 -19.06 -15.32
CA PRO A 185 -14.14 -20.44 -15.17
C PRO A 185 -14.53 -21.04 -13.81
N THR A 186 -14.69 -22.36 -13.74
CA THR A 186 -15.18 -23.08 -12.55
C THR A 186 -14.46 -22.69 -11.25
N HIS A 187 -13.12 -22.64 -11.25
CA HIS A 187 -12.36 -22.28 -10.05
C HIS A 187 -12.65 -20.85 -9.59
N LEU A 188 -12.70 -19.87 -10.50
CA LEU A 188 -13.01 -18.48 -10.15
C LEU A 188 -14.47 -18.29 -9.76
N LYS A 189 -15.39 -19.07 -10.35
CA LYS A 189 -16.82 -19.06 -10.02
C LYS A 189 -17.04 -19.43 -8.55
N GLU A 190 -16.47 -20.56 -8.13
CA GLU A 190 -16.54 -21.05 -6.74
C GLU A 190 -15.90 -20.05 -5.77
N MET A 191 -14.72 -19.50 -6.13
CA MET A 191 -14.05 -18.47 -5.32
C MET A 191 -14.89 -17.18 -5.21
N SER A 192 -15.49 -16.73 -6.32
CA SER A 192 -16.28 -15.50 -6.34
C SER A 192 -17.55 -15.65 -5.49
N LEU A 193 -18.21 -16.79 -5.59
CA LEU A 193 -19.38 -17.12 -4.77
C LEU A 193 -18.99 -17.20 -3.28
N PHE A 194 -17.82 -17.77 -2.96
CA PHE A 194 -17.30 -17.77 -1.60
C PHE A 194 -17.07 -16.35 -1.07
N VAL A 195 -16.46 -15.45 -1.86
CA VAL A 195 -16.26 -14.04 -1.47
C VAL A 195 -17.61 -13.33 -1.25
N LEU A 196 -18.60 -13.58 -2.11
CA LEU A 196 -19.95 -12.99 -1.99
C LEU A 196 -20.69 -13.45 -0.73
N ASN A 197 -20.29 -14.56 -0.12
CA ASN A 197 -20.90 -15.12 1.09
C ASN A 197 -20.05 -14.93 2.35
N THR A 198 -18.80 -14.49 2.24
CA THR A 198 -17.88 -14.37 3.40
C THR A 198 -17.20 -13.01 3.52
N GLY A 199 -17.21 -12.21 2.45
CA GLY A 199 -16.51 -10.92 2.38
C GLY A 199 -14.99 -11.03 2.52
N CYS A 200 -14.39 -12.17 2.14
CA CYS A 200 -12.94 -12.33 2.19
C CYS A 200 -12.20 -11.34 1.27
N ARG A 201 -10.99 -10.95 1.65
CA ARG A 201 -10.07 -10.23 0.74
C ARG A 201 -9.47 -11.23 -0.25
N ASP A 202 -9.13 -10.75 -1.44
CA ASP A 202 -8.48 -11.53 -2.51
C ASP A 202 -7.31 -12.39 -2.00
N GLN A 203 -6.39 -11.78 -1.26
CA GLN A 203 -5.25 -12.50 -0.67
C GLN A 203 -5.65 -13.49 0.44
N GLU A 204 -6.75 -13.25 1.16
CA GLU A 204 -7.25 -14.15 2.21
C GLU A 204 -7.81 -15.44 1.60
N ILE A 205 -8.57 -15.33 0.49
CA ILE A 205 -9.13 -16.50 -0.20
C ILE A 205 -8.07 -17.27 -1.00
N CYS A 206 -7.16 -16.57 -1.69
CA CYS A 206 -6.09 -17.19 -2.47
C CYS A 206 -5.13 -18.03 -1.63
N HIS A 207 -4.91 -17.66 -0.36
CA HIS A 207 -4.01 -18.34 0.56
C HIS A 207 -4.76 -19.11 1.66
N LEU A 208 -6.07 -19.35 1.51
CA LEU A 208 -6.85 -20.06 2.52
C LEU A 208 -6.39 -21.51 2.64
N ARG A 209 -6.06 -21.96 3.86
CA ARG A 209 -5.48 -23.29 4.13
C ARG A 209 -6.43 -24.18 4.93
N TRP A 210 -6.38 -25.49 4.68
CA TRP A 210 -7.18 -26.48 5.42
C TRP A 210 -6.89 -26.50 6.91
N HIS A 211 -5.62 -26.34 7.32
CA HIS A 211 -5.24 -26.33 8.74
C HIS A 211 -5.82 -25.13 9.54
N TRP A 212 -6.40 -24.12 8.86
CA TRP A 212 -7.10 -23.01 9.52
C TRP A 212 -8.58 -23.28 9.76
N GLU A 213 -9.11 -24.40 9.26
CA GLU A 213 -10.48 -24.82 9.49
C GLU A 213 -10.63 -25.32 10.94
N VAL A 214 -11.59 -24.76 11.66
CA VAL A 214 -11.94 -25.15 13.03
C VAL A 214 -13.41 -25.55 13.05
N THR A 215 -13.66 -26.82 13.37
CA THR A 215 -15.01 -27.32 13.62
C THR A 215 -15.51 -26.82 14.97
N VAL A 216 -16.74 -26.33 15.03
CA VAL A 216 -17.41 -25.89 16.27
C VAL A 216 -18.47 -26.95 16.62
N PRO A 217 -18.18 -27.88 17.56
CA PRO A 217 -19.04 -29.03 17.83
C PRO A 217 -20.48 -28.65 18.21
N GLY A 218 -20.66 -27.55 18.94
CA GLY A 218 -21.98 -27.11 19.41
C GLY A 218 -22.90 -26.54 18.32
N LEU A 219 -22.39 -26.25 17.11
CA LEU A 219 -23.16 -25.65 16.03
C LEU A 219 -23.17 -26.49 14.75
N ASN A 220 -22.44 -27.61 14.71
CA ASN A 220 -22.22 -28.42 13.50
C ASN A 220 -21.80 -27.55 12.29
N ILE A 221 -20.95 -26.55 12.55
CA ILE A 221 -20.39 -25.67 11.53
C ILE A 221 -18.86 -25.73 11.60
N SER A 222 -18.20 -25.43 10.49
CA SER A 222 -16.79 -25.05 10.48
C SER A 222 -16.63 -23.55 10.24
N VAL A 223 -15.58 -22.99 10.83
CA VAL A 223 -15.14 -21.60 10.64
C VAL A 223 -13.66 -21.62 10.27
N PHE A 224 -13.21 -20.60 9.53
CA PHE A 224 -11.76 -20.44 9.30
C PHE A 224 -11.20 -19.36 10.22
N VAL A 225 -10.07 -19.65 10.86
CA VAL A 225 -9.32 -18.68 11.67
C VAL A 225 -7.99 -18.40 10.99
N ILE A 226 -7.93 -17.30 10.22
CA ILE A 226 -6.69 -16.89 9.56
C ILE A 226 -5.78 -16.21 10.60
N PRO A 227 -4.55 -16.71 10.83
CA PRO A 227 -3.65 -16.14 11.81
C PRO A 227 -3.24 -14.71 11.49
N LYS A 228 -3.01 -13.89 12.52
CA LYS A 228 -2.54 -12.50 12.43
C LYS A 228 -1.31 -12.27 11.54
N ALA A 229 -0.45 -13.28 11.36
CA ALA A 229 0.73 -13.22 10.51
C ALA A 229 0.38 -13.08 9.00
N PHE A 230 -0.80 -13.57 8.62
CA PHE A 230 -1.33 -13.58 7.26
C PHE A 230 -2.38 -12.49 7.02
N THR A 231 -2.75 -11.71 8.04
CA THR A 231 -3.67 -10.59 7.90
C THR A 231 -2.94 -9.24 7.93
N LYS A 232 -3.32 -8.32 7.04
CA LYS A 232 -2.82 -6.93 7.05
C LYS A 232 -3.13 -6.19 8.36
N GLY A 233 -4.10 -6.71 9.12
CA GLY A 233 -4.56 -6.13 10.38
C GLY A 233 -3.69 -6.43 11.59
N LYS A 234 -2.79 -7.43 11.53
CA LYS A 234 -2.12 -8.04 12.70
C LYS A 234 -3.11 -8.55 13.76
N ARG A 235 -4.27 -9.04 13.33
CA ARG A 235 -5.29 -9.68 14.18
C ARG A 235 -5.77 -10.94 13.49
N ASP A 236 -6.17 -11.92 14.27
CA ASP A 236 -6.76 -13.13 13.71
C ASP A 236 -8.08 -12.76 13.02
N ARG A 237 -8.30 -13.33 11.84
CA ARG A 237 -9.51 -13.10 11.05
C ARG A 237 -10.37 -14.34 11.11
N LEU A 238 -11.51 -14.21 11.76
CA LEU A 238 -12.56 -15.22 11.73
C LEU A 238 -13.37 -15.07 10.43
N ILE A 239 -13.56 -16.19 9.74
CA ILE A 239 -14.46 -16.32 8.58
C ILE A 239 -15.54 -17.31 8.97
N VAL A 240 -16.77 -16.80 9.07
CA VAL A 240 -17.96 -17.59 9.36
C VAL A 240 -18.57 -18.06 8.05
N LEU A 241 -18.87 -19.36 7.97
CA LEU A 241 -19.39 -19.99 6.77
C LEU A 241 -20.91 -20.18 6.88
N ASN A 242 -21.66 -19.49 6.02
CA ASN A 242 -23.06 -19.83 5.78
C ASN A 242 -23.16 -21.15 4.99
N ARG A 243 -24.38 -21.65 4.79
CA ARG A 243 -24.58 -22.93 4.09
C ARG A 243 -23.99 -22.98 2.67
N ILE A 244 -24.04 -21.87 1.92
CA ILE A 244 -23.49 -21.82 0.55
C ILE A 244 -21.96 -21.90 0.60
N ALA A 245 -21.33 -21.09 1.45
CA ALA A 245 -19.88 -21.10 1.62
C ALA A 245 -19.38 -22.47 2.10
N ARG A 246 -20.14 -23.15 2.96
CA ARG A 246 -19.82 -24.50 3.42
C ARG A 246 -19.87 -25.53 2.29
N ASP A 247 -20.94 -25.54 1.51
CA ASP A 247 -21.05 -26.43 0.35
C ASP A 247 -19.89 -26.25 -0.65
N ILE A 248 -19.49 -24.99 -0.90
CA ILE A 248 -18.30 -24.70 -1.73
C ILE A 248 -17.04 -25.34 -1.15
N VAL A 249 -16.82 -25.20 0.17
CA VAL A 249 -15.65 -25.77 0.86
C VAL A 249 -15.66 -27.29 0.75
N GLU A 250 -16.79 -27.94 0.98
CA GLU A 250 -16.93 -29.39 0.83
C GLU A 250 -16.60 -29.85 -0.60
N ARG A 251 -17.04 -29.12 -1.63
CA ARG A 251 -16.69 -29.39 -3.04
C ARG A 251 -15.21 -29.18 -3.36
N GLN A 252 -14.45 -28.48 -2.51
CA GLN A 252 -13.00 -28.34 -2.69
C GLN A 252 -12.20 -29.43 -1.99
N ARG A 253 -12.80 -30.21 -1.07
CA ARG A 253 -12.08 -31.27 -0.36
C ARG A 253 -11.53 -32.29 -1.35
N GLY A 254 -10.32 -32.78 -1.07
CA GLY A 254 -9.61 -33.76 -1.90
C GLY A 254 -8.92 -33.20 -3.16
N LYS A 255 -9.14 -31.93 -3.55
CA LYS A 255 -8.49 -31.35 -4.74
C LYS A 255 -7.04 -30.92 -4.51
N HIS A 256 -6.73 -30.44 -3.31
CA HIS A 256 -5.40 -29.98 -2.96
C HIS A 256 -5.11 -30.21 -1.46
N PRO A 257 -3.91 -30.67 -1.08
CA PRO A 257 -3.60 -31.04 0.30
C PRO A 257 -3.51 -29.84 1.27
N GLU A 258 -3.01 -28.70 0.81
CA GLU A 258 -2.72 -27.54 1.67
C GLU A 258 -3.75 -26.38 1.56
N PHE A 259 -4.02 -25.92 0.34
CA PHE A 259 -4.94 -24.83 0.04
C PHE A 259 -6.38 -25.30 -0.20
N VAL A 260 -7.35 -24.53 0.27
CA VAL A 260 -8.78 -24.74 0.00
C VAL A 260 -9.10 -24.47 -1.47
N PHE A 261 -8.56 -23.39 -2.03
CA PHE A 261 -8.71 -23.06 -3.45
C PHE A 261 -7.36 -23.22 -4.16
N SER A 262 -7.37 -23.91 -5.29
CA SER A 262 -6.18 -24.15 -6.11
C SER A 262 -6.54 -24.14 -7.60
N TYR A 263 -5.53 -23.95 -8.44
CA TYR A 263 -5.66 -24.06 -9.89
C TYR A 263 -4.40 -24.72 -10.45
N GLY A 264 -4.58 -25.77 -11.28
CA GLY A 264 -3.47 -26.50 -11.88
C GLY A 264 -2.50 -27.10 -10.86
N GLY A 265 -2.99 -27.56 -9.71
CA GLY A 265 -2.18 -28.16 -8.64
C GLY A 265 -1.39 -27.17 -7.78
N ASN A 266 -1.54 -25.85 -8.01
CA ASN A 266 -0.85 -24.81 -7.27
C ASN A 266 -1.83 -23.88 -6.55
N GLY A 267 -1.35 -23.23 -5.48
CA GLY A 267 -2.04 -22.10 -4.87
C GLY A 267 -2.19 -20.92 -5.84
N LEU A 268 -3.20 -20.08 -5.61
CA LEU A 268 -3.41 -18.88 -6.43
C LEU A 268 -2.68 -17.68 -5.83
N TYR A 269 -2.10 -16.83 -6.66
CA TYR A 269 -1.54 -15.56 -6.20
C TYR A 269 -2.61 -14.46 -6.05
N GLN A 270 -3.54 -14.39 -7.01
CA GLN A 270 -4.64 -13.42 -7.04
C GLN A 270 -5.80 -13.95 -7.90
N MET A 271 -7.03 -13.57 -7.56
CA MET A 271 -8.21 -13.86 -8.38
C MET A 271 -8.28 -12.99 -9.63
N ASN A 272 -7.69 -11.78 -9.61
CA ASN A 272 -7.68 -10.86 -10.76
C ASN A 272 -6.67 -11.30 -11.84
N ASN A 273 -6.88 -12.50 -12.38
CA ASN A 273 -6.09 -13.08 -13.46
C ASN A 273 -6.76 -12.83 -14.82
N THR A 274 -6.19 -13.40 -15.88
CA THR A 274 -6.73 -13.30 -17.25
C THR A 274 -8.16 -13.82 -17.35
N GLY A 275 -8.51 -14.89 -16.63
CA GLY A 275 -9.87 -15.44 -16.58
C GLY A 275 -10.88 -14.43 -16.02
N TRP A 276 -10.55 -13.75 -14.93
CA TRP A 276 -11.39 -12.68 -14.37
C TRP A 276 -11.54 -11.50 -15.34
N GLN A 277 -10.42 -11.08 -15.95
CA GLN A 277 -10.42 -9.95 -16.89
C GLN A 277 -11.24 -10.23 -18.15
N ASN A 278 -11.20 -11.46 -18.66
CA ASN A 278 -12.02 -11.89 -19.79
C ASN A 278 -13.51 -11.95 -19.41
N ALA A 279 -13.83 -12.48 -18.22
CA ALA A 279 -15.22 -12.58 -17.77
C ALA A 279 -15.88 -11.20 -17.61
N ARG A 280 -15.19 -10.24 -16.98
CA ARG A 280 -15.73 -8.88 -16.80
C ARG A 280 -15.91 -8.12 -18.12
N GLN A 281 -15.08 -8.39 -19.13
CA GLN A 281 -15.24 -7.83 -20.48
C GLN A 281 -16.48 -8.42 -21.17
N LYS A 282 -16.72 -9.73 -21.04
CA LYS A 282 -17.89 -10.40 -21.63
C LYS A 282 -19.23 -9.89 -21.10
N ILE A 283 -19.27 -9.45 -19.85
CA ILE A 283 -20.48 -8.90 -19.21
C ILE A 283 -20.54 -7.37 -19.25
N GLU A 284 -19.67 -6.73 -20.04
CA GLU A 284 -19.63 -5.27 -20.22
C GLU A 284 -19.41 -4.47 -18.92
N LEU A 285 -18.74 -5.07 -17.93
CA LEU A 285 -18.35 -4.43 -16.67
C LEU A 285 -16.82 -4.37 -16.52
N PRO A 286 -16.09 -3.68 -17.42
CA PRO A 286 -14.62 -3.69 -17.46
C PRO A 286 -13.97 -3.13 -16.19
N GLU A 287 -14.70 -2.29 -15.44
CA GLU A 287 -14.19 -1.73 -14.19
C GLU A 287 -14.33 -2.69 -13.00
N LEU A 288 -15.12 -3.76 -13.08
CA LEU A 288 -15.39 -4.61 -11.93
C LEU A 288 -14.11 -5.24 -11.35
N ARG A 289 -13.93 -5.09 -10.03
CA ARG A 289 -12.80 -5.63 -9.27
C ARG A 289 -13.27 -6.74 -8.35
N VAL A 290 -12.37 -7.65 -8.00
CA VAL A 290 -12.65 -8.70 -7.00
C VAL A 290 -13.09 -8.10 -5.66
N HIS A 291 -12.56 -6.93 -5.29
CA HIS A 291 -12.94 -6.24 -4.05
C HIS A 291 -14.38 -5.68 -4.08
N ASP A 292 -14.96 -5.50 -5.26
CA ASP A 292 -16.36 -5.09 -5.39
C ASP A 292 -17.31 -6.22 -4.94
N LEU A 293 -16.91 -7.50 -5.06
CA LEU A 293 -17.66 -8.63 -4.48
C LEU A 293 -17.73 -8.54 -2.95
N ARG A 294 -16.62 -8.15 -2.32
CA ARG A 294 -16.56 -7.93 -0.87
C ARG A 294 -17.39 -6.70 -0.47
N HIS A 295 -17.37 -5.63 -1.26
CA HIS A 295 -18.27 -4.50 -1.02
C HIS A 295 -19.73 -4.91 -1.15
N THR A 296 -20.05 -5.75 -2.13
CA THR A 296 -21.38 -6.33 -2.33
C THR A 296 -21.81 -7.08 -1.08
N PHE A 297 -21.00 -7.99 -0.54
CA PHE A 297 -21.28 -8.69 0.72
C PHE A 297 -21.65 -7.73 1.86
N GLY A 298 -20.83 -6.70 2.10
CA GLY A 298 -21.10 -5.70 3.14
C GLY A 298 -22.39 -4.90 2.90
N THR A 299 -22.64 -4.51 1.65
CA THR A 299 -23.87 -3.79 1.28
C THR A 299 -25.11 -4.67 1.44
N ARG A 300 -25.02 -5.96 1.13
CA ARG A 300 -26.14 -6.91 1.31
C ARG A 300 -26.49 -7.12 2.78
N LEU A 301 -25.48 -7.31 3.63
CA LEU A 301 -25.71 -7.41 5.08
C LEU A 301 -26.38 -6.15 5.63
N ARG A 302 -25.92 -4.97 5.22
CA ARG A 302 -26.56 -3.70 5.59
C ARG A 302 -28.00 -3.60 5.11
N ALA A 303 -28.29 -4.03 3.89
CA ALA A 303 -29.66 -4.04 3.35
C ALA A 303 -30.57 -5.02 4.10
N LEU A 304 -30.00 -6.09 4.68
CA LEU A 304 -30.70 -7.08 5.51
C LEU A 304 -30.86 -6.66 6.98
N GLY A 305 -30.45 -5.44 7.33
CA GLY A 305 -30.58 -4.90 8.68
C GLY A 305 -29.50 -5.36 9.67
N SER A 306 -28.41 -5.98 9.21
CA SER A 306 -27.28 -6.31 10.09
C SER A 306 -26.66 -5.05 10.70
N SER A 307 -26.25 -5.14 11.96
CA SER A 307 -25.62 -4.02 12.67
C SER A 307 -24.30 -3.61 12.00
N PHE A 308 -23.83 -2.39 12.26
CA PHE A 308 -22.55 -1.95 11.73
C PHE A 308 -21.39 -2.75 12.33
N GLU A 309 -21.51 -3.11 13.60
CA GLU A 309 -20.58 -3.91 14.37
C GLU A 309 -20.46 -5.32 13.78
N ASP A 310 -21.57 -5.99 13.49
CA ASP A 310 -21.58 -7.30 12.83
C ASP A 310 -20.92 -7.23 11.45
N CYS A 311 -21.30 -6.25 10.63
CA CYS A 311 -20.71 -6.06 9.31
C CYS A 311 -19.21 -5.80 9.40
N ARG A 312 -18.77 -5.02 10.39
CA ARG A 312 -17.37 -4.68 10.63
C ARG A 312 -16.57 -5.93 11.04
N ASP A 313 -17.12 -6.74 11.93
CA ASP A 313 -16.49 -7.94 12.44
C ASP A 313 -16.39 -9.02 11.35
N LEU A 314 -17.48 -9.24 10.57
CA LEU A 314 -17.49 -10.14 9.41
C LEU A 314 -16.51 -9.70 8.31
N LEU A 315 -16.43 -8.40 8.03
CA LEU A 315 -15.46 -7.84 7.09
C LEU A 315 -14.02 -7.81 7.67
N GLY A 316 -13.82 -8.05 8.97
CA GLY A 316 -12.49 -7.97 9.59
C GLY A 316 -11.87 -6.58 9.45
N HIS A 317 -12.68 -5.54 9.71
CA HIS A 317 -12.21 -4.17 9.81
C HIS A 317 -11.63 -3.92 11.21
N LYS A 318 -10.61 -3.06 11.30
CA LYS A 318 -10.08 -2.68 12.61
C LYS A 318 -11.14 -1.85 13.35
N PRO A 319 -11.48 -2.17 14.62
CA PRO A 319 -12.18 -1.24 15.50
C PRO A 319 -11.55 0.15 15.44
N LYS A 320 -12.39 1.18 15.35
CA LYS A 320 -11.95 2.58 15.31
C LYS A 320 -11.75 3.11 16.73
N ARG A 321 -12.47 2.57 17.71
CA ARG A 321 -12.37 2.93 19.12
C ARG A 321 -11.92 1.72 19.95
N THR A 322 -11.21 1.95 21.05
CA THR A 322 -10.76 0.88 21.96
C THR A 322 -11.94 0.14 22.59
N THR A 323 -13.05 0.83 22.84
CA THR A 323 -14.30 0.26 23.38
C THR A 323 -14.91 -0.81 22.48
N ASP A 324 -14.69 -0.71 21.17
CA ASP A 324 -15.21 -1.67 20.19
C ASP A 324 -14.59 -3.09 20.35
N ILE A 325 -13.49 -3.22 21.09
CA ILE A 325 -12.82 -4.51 21.34
C ILE A 325 -13.65 -5.41 22.27
N TYR A 326 -14.44 -4.81 23.17
CA TYR A 326 -15.23 -5.55 24.15
C TYR A 326 -16.57 -6.06 23.59
N CYS A 327 -17.00 -5.56 22.42
CA CYS A 327 -18.25 -5.94 21.76
C CYS A 327 -18.03 -6.99 20.66
N GLN A 328 -17.15 -7.97 20.89
CA GLN A 328 -16.99 -9.08 19.94
C GLN A 328 -18.27 -9.91 19.90
N HIS A 329 -18.92 -9.96 18.75
CA HIS A 329 -20.15 -10.72 18.57
C HIS A 329 -19.87 -12.23 18.66
N SER A 330 -20.81 -12.97 19.26
CA SER A 330 -20.72 -14.42 19.34
C SER A 330 -20.72 -15.03 17.93
N ILE A 331 -20.03 -16.15 17.76
CA ILE A 331 -20.02 -16.90 16.48
C ILE A 331 -21.44 -17.23 16.03
N THR A 332 -22.34 -17.50 16.98
CA THR A 332 -23.77 -17.75 16.73
C THR A 332 -24.50 -16.55 16.15
N GLY A 333 -24.25 -15.35 16.68
CA GLY A 333 -24.81 -14.10 16.16
C GLY A 333 -24.32 -13.82 14.75
N LEU A 334 -23.00 -13.92 14.55
CA LEU A 334 -22.39 -13.74 13.24
C LEU A 334 -22.93 -14.74 12.21
N LEU A 335 -23.04 -16.02 12.55
CA LEU A 335 -23.62 -17.03 11.66
C LEU A 335 -25.04 -16.70 11.25
N ARG A 336 -25.89 -16.26 12.20
CA ARG A 336 -27.26 -15.85 11.91
C ARG A 336 -27.30 -14.72 10.88
N GLU A 337 -26.40 -13.75 10.97
CA GLU A 337 -26.33 -12.64 10.02
C GLU A 337 -25.88 -13.09 8.63
N VAL A 338 -24.84 -13.92 8.51
CA VAL A 338 -24.37 -14.41 7.20
C VAL A 338 -25.39 -15.36 6.56
N GLU A 339 -26.15 -16.12 7.35
CA GLU A 339 -27.18 -17.03 6.83
C GLU A 339 -28.36 -16.29 6.18
N LYS A 340 -28.64 -15.03 6.58
CA LYS A 340 -29.66 -14.18 5.92
C LYS A 340 -29.36 -13.90 4.44
N LEU A 341 -28.11 -14.04 4.01
CA LEU A 341 -27.72 -13.86 2.61
C LEU A 341 -28.16 -15.03 1.72
N CYS A 342 -28.41 -16.19 2.31
CA CYS A 342 -28.82 -17.37 1.57
C CYS A 342 -30.29 -17.25 1.12
N PRO A 343 -30.65 -17.70 -0.10
CA PRO A 343 -32.02 -17.60 -0.59
C PRO A 343 -32.97 -18.44 0.27
N ASN A 344 -34.10 -17.89 0.73
CA ASN A 344 -35.05 -18.62 1.57
C ASN A 344 -35.58 -19.89 0.88
N ALA A 345 -36.22 -20.81 1.62
CA ALA A 345 -36.78 -22.06 1.09
C ALA A 345 -37.72 -21.87 -0.13
N PHE A 346 -38.25 -20.66 -0.34
CA PHE A 346 -39.07 -20.25 -1.49
C PHE A 346 -38.29 -19.64 -2.66
N GLY A 347 -36.95 -19.75 -2.70
CA GLY A 347 -36.11 -19.33 -3.81
C GLY A 347 -35.96 -17.80 -4.00
N GLY A 348 -36.61 -16.98 -3.18
CA GLY A 348 -36.48 -15.53 -3.22
C GLY A 348 -35.16 -15.05 -2.62
N HIS A 349 -34.32 -14.42 -3.45
CA HIS A 349 -33.24 -13.58 -2.94
C HIS A 349 -33.83 -12.34 -2.26
N PRO A 350 -33.24 -11.84 -1.16
CA PRO A 350 -33.68 -10.58 -0.58
C PRO A 350 -33.60 -9.47 -1.65
N LYS A 351 -34.71 -8.76 -1.86
CA LYS A 351 -34.77 -7.63 -2.79
C LYS A 351 -33.92 -6.50 -2.21
N ILE A 352 -32.78 -6.25 -2.85
CA ILE A 352 -31.86 -5.19 -2.45
C ILE A 352 -31.94 -4.11 -3.51
N VAL A 353 -32.53 -2.97 -3.14
CA VAL A 353 -32.58 -1.79 -4.00
C VAL A 353 -31.29 -1.01 -3.75
N LEU A 354 -30.37 -1.06 -4.71
CA LEU A 354 -29.13 -0.27 -4.66
C LEU A 354 -29.37 1.05 -5.39
N PHE A 355 -29.23 2.17 -4.68
CA PHE A 355 -29.19 3.47 -5.34
C PHE A 355 -27.84 3.61 -6.04
N ARG A 356 -27.86 3.71 -7.38
CA ARG A 356 -26.66 3.91 -8.20
C ARG A 356 -26.71 5.32 -8.77
N LYS A 357 -25.58 6.02 -8.74
CA LYS A 357 -25.41 7.16 -9.65
C LYS A 357 -25.37 6.60 -11.08
N PRO A 358 -26.12 7.16 -12.03
CA PRO A 358 -26.06 6.72 -13.42
C PRO A 358 -24.62 6.84 -13.93
N VAL A 359 -24.09 5.75 -14.48
CA VAL A 359 -22.80 5.72 -15.16
C VAL A 359 -22.93 6.59 -16.40
N GLY A 360 -22.29 7.77 -16.40
CA GLY A 360 -22.30 8.69 -17.56
C GLY A 360 -22.71 10.14 -17.27
N LEU A 361 -23.17 10.48 -16.07
CA LEU A 361 -23.29 11.89 -15.67
C LEU A 361 -21.97 12.35 -15.04
N ASP A 362 -21.04 12.69 -15.93
CA ASP A 362 -19.91 13.54 -15.57
C ASP A 362 -20.49 14.77 -14.86
N SER A 363 -20.09 15.05 -13.62
CA SER A 363 -20.49 16.25 -12.88
C SER A 363 -20.05 17.55 -13.56
N ARG A 364 -19.42 17.45 -14.74
CA ARG A 364 -19.18 18.51 -15.71
C ARG A 364 -20.45 18.85 -16.49
N LYS A 365 -21.38 19.57 -15.84
CA LYS A 365 -22.30 20.58 -16.43
C LYS A 365 -23.33 21.02 -15.38
N ILE A 366 -22.86 21.60 -14.28
CA ILE A 366 -23.65 22.68 -13.68
C ILE A 366 -23.18 23.93 -14.42
N PRO A 367 -24.00 24.55 -15.29
CA PRO A 367 -23.62 25.81 -15.90
C PRO A 367 -23.32 26.79 -14.78
N ALA A 368 -22.10 27.33 -14.78
CA ALA A 368 -21.70 28.35 -13.84
C ALA A 368 -22.72 29.50 -13.93
N GLY A 369 -23.60 29.59 -12.94
CA GLY A 369 -24.45 30.75 -12.76
C GLY A 369 -23.54 31.97 -12.74
N LYS A 370 -23.81 32.92 -13.64
CA LYS A 370 -23.08 34.18 -13.82
C LYS A 370 -22.68 34.74 -12.45
N LYS A 371 -21.41 34.63 -12.08
CA LYS A 371 -20.85 35.40 -10.97
C LYS A 371 -20.97 36.87 -11.37
N LYS A 372 -21.89 37.60 -10.74
CA LYS A 372 -21.92 39.07 -10.78
C LYS A 372 -20.52 39.55 -10.38
N ARG A 373 -19.88 40.32 -11.25
CA ARG A 373 -18.61 41.00 -10.94
C ARG A 373 -18.86 41.90 -9.72
N PRO A 374 -18.02 41.88 -8.67
CA PRO A 374 -18.07 42.91 -7.64
C PRO A 374 -17.66 44.24 -8.27
N ALA A 375 -18.41 45.29 -7.94
CA ALA A 375 -18.21 46.64 -8.42
C ALA A 375 -16.80 47.15 -8.08
N GLU A 376 -16.17 47.80 -9.06
CA GLU A 376 -14.94 48.59 -8.87
C GLU A 376 -15.21 49.68 -7.84
N ILE A 377 -14.48 49.63 -6.72
CA ILE A 377 -14.37 50.76 -5.81
C ILE A 377 -13.35 51.70 -6.44
N GLN A 378 -13.82 52.76 -7.08
CA GLN A 378 -12.98 53.88 -7.48
C GLN A 378 -12.55 54.63 -6.22
N LEU A 379 -11.25 54.57 -5.91
CA LEU A 379 -10.61 55.51 -5.01
C LEU A 379 -10.28 56.76 -5.82
N THR A 380 -11.06 57.82 -5.63
CA THR A 380 -10.66 59.18 -6.02
C THR A 380 -9.60 59.70 -5.05
N ALA A 381 -8.66 60.45 -5.63
CA ALA A 381 -7.45 61.01 -5.02
C ALA A 381 -7.69 61.93 -3.82
#